data_AF-A0A1Y4IHT6-F1
#
_entry.id   AF-A0A1Y4IHT6-F1
#
_cell.length_a   1.000
_cell.length_b   1.000
_cell.length_c   1.000
_cell.angle_alpha   90.00
_cell.angle_beta   90.00
_cell.angle_gamma   90.00
#
_symmetry.space_group_name_H-M   'P 1'
#
loop_
_entity.id
_entity.type
_entity.pdbx_description
1 polymer ?
#
loop_
_entity_poly.entity_id
_entity_poly.type
_entity_poly.pdbx_seq_one_letter_code
_entity_poly.pdbx_strand_id
1 'polypeptide(L)'
;MRRTSIFAVSRIIKKIWKKFKALGSRNMGYREEIYDALKVQPETLIQGISEARQITGNMRNLLGGMERAAERSGRYWKGKAGDEHRAYFFRLKQNGERILSGLGNSIADLEQITASYTRTERAAAERVEVLPGDVIQ
;
A
#
# COMPACT_ATOMS: atom_id res chain seq x y z
N MET A 1 -23.70 12.23 9.11
CA MET A 1 -23.76 11.37 7.92
C MET A 1 -22.70 11.84 6.91
N ARG A 2 -21.49 11.26 6.88
CA ARG A 2 -20.41 11.69 5.96
C ARG A 2 -20.16 10.62 4.90
N ARG A 3 -20.91 10.70 3.79
CA ARG A 3 -20.79 9.83 2.59
C ARG A 3 -19.94 10.48 1.48
N THR A 4 -18.92 11.26 1.83
CA THR A 4 -18.17 12.09 0.85
C THR A 4 -16.79 11.56 0.45
N SER A 5 -16.21 10.58 1.15
CA SER A 5 -14.84 10.12 0.85
C SER A 5 -14.75 9.05 -0.25
N ILE A 6 -15.69 8.11 -0.33
CA ILE A 6 -15.62 6.96 -1.26
C ILE A 6 -15.88 7.38 -2.71
N PHE A 7 -16.76 8.37 -2.93
CA PHE A 7 -17.05 8.88 -4.27
C PHE A 7 -15.88 9.67 -4.87
N ALA A 8 -15.05 10.31 -4.04
CA ALA A 8 -13.86 11.04 -4.49
C ALA A 8 -12.78 10.07 -5.01
N VAL A 9 -12.52 8.99 -4.27
CA VAL A 9 -11.56 7.94 -4.64
C VAL A 9 -12.02 7.21 -5.91
N SER A 10 -13.30 6.86 -6.02
CA SER A 10 -13.86 6.22 -7.22
C SER A 10 -13.75 7.10 -8.48
N ARG A 11 -13.92 8.41 -8.33
CA ARG A 11 -13.81 9.38 -9.43
C ARG A 11 -12.37 9.55 -9.90
N ILE A 12 -11.40 9.47 -8.99
CA ILE A 12 -9.96 9.50 -9.30
C ILE A 12 -9.56 8.22 -10.04
N ILE A 13 -9.96 7.05 -9.55
CA ILE A 13 -9.67 5.75 -10.18
C ILE A 13 -10.26 5.67 -11.60
N LYS A 14 -11.51 6.13 -11.80
CA LYS A 14 -12.12 6.18 -13.14
C LYS A 14 -11.40 7.13 -14.10
N LYS A 15 -10.89 8.27 -13.60
CA LYS A 15 -10.09 9.20 -14.42
C LYS A 15 -8.76 8.60 -14.85
N ILE A 16 -8.08 7.89 -13.94
CA ILE A 16 -6.83 7.19 -14.21
C ILE A 16 -7.05 6.09 -15.25
N TRP A 17 -8.11 5.27 -15.08
CA TRP A 17 -8.41 4.18 -16.01
C TRP A 17 -8.80 4.68 -17.41
N LYS A 18 -9.53 5.80 -17.51
CA LYS A 18 -9.88 6.42 -18.79
C LYS A 18 -8.65 7.00 -19.51
N LYS A 19 -7.69 7.57 -18.78
CA LYS A 19 -6.40 8.00 -19.33
C LYS A 19 -5.58 6.80 -19.84
N PHE A 20 -5.54 5.71 -19.07
CA PHE A 20 -4.84 4.48 -19.44
C PHE A 20 -5.39 3.87 -20.74
N LYS A 21 -6.72 3.86 -20.90
CA LYS A 21 -7.39 3.35 -22.11
C LYS A 21 -7.15 4.23 -23.34
N ALA A 22 -7.01 5.55 -23.16
CA ALA A 22 -6.71 6.49 -24.24
C ALA A 22 -5.24 6.40 -24.72
N LEU A 23 -4.32 6.02 -23.82
CA LEU A 23 -2.91 5.80 -24.12
C LEU A 23 -2.68 4.49 -24.90
N GLY A 24 -3.44 3.42 -24.61
CA GLY A 24 -3.30 2.11 -25.27
C GLY A 24 -3.82 2.03 -26.71
N SER A 25 -4.32 3.12 -27.31
CA SER A 25 -4.93 3.09 -28.65
C SER A 25 -4.11 3.77 -29.74
N ARG A 26 -2.91 4.31 -29.44
CA ARG A 26 -2.11 5.10 -30.39
C ARG A 26 -0.74 4.57 -30.78
N ASN A 27 -0.06 3.75 -29.99
CA ASN A 27 1.34 3.45 -30.28
C ASN A 27 1.58 1.96 -30.48
N MET A 28 1.53 1.54 -31.75
CA MET A 28 2.19 0.33 -32.24
C MET A 28 3.71 0.57 -32.20
N GLY A 29 4.26 0.58 -30.99
CA GLY A 29 5.66 0.84 -30.62
C GLY A 29 5.96 0.20 -29.27
N TYR A 30 5.42 -1.01 -29.05
CA TYR A 30 5.18 -1.56 -27.71
C TYR A 30 6.40 -2.16 -26.98
N ARG A 31 7.63 -2.06 -27.50
CA ARG A 31 8.78 -2.70 -26.82
C ARG A 31 9.61 -1.79 -25.93
N GLU A 32 9.75 -0.50 -26.21
CA GLU A 32 10.53 0.39 -25.33
C GLU A 32 9.65 1.16 -24.32
N GLU A 33 8.48 1.63 -24.73
CA GLU A 33 7.58 2.42 -23.86
C GLU A 33 7.05 1.63 -22.64
N ILE A 34 6.92 0.30 -22.76
CA ILE A 34 6.45 -0.55 -21.64
C ILE A 34 7.51 -0.61 -20.52
N TYR A 35 8.80 -0.61 -20.85
CA TYR A 35 9.85 -0.64 -19.83
C TYR A 35 9.92 0.66 -19.04
N ASP A 36 9.73 1.82 -19.69
CA ASP A 36 9.69 3.11 -19.00
C ASP A 36 8.41 3.30 -18.18
N ALA A 37 7.28 2.72 -18.60
CA ALA A 37 6.04 2.76 -17.83
C ALA A 37 6.03 1.81 -16.60
N LEU A 38 6.92 0.82 -16.56
CA LEU A 38 7.06 -0.13 -15.45
C LEU A 38 8.14 0.27 -14.44
N LYS A 39 9.01 1.22 -14.78
CA LYS A 39 10.04 1.75 -13.87
C LYS A 39 9.44 2.73 -12.88
N VAL A 40 8.94 2.20 -11.76
CA VAL A 40 8.86 3.01 -10.54
C VAL A 40 10.29 3.19 -10.03
N GLN A 41 10.72 4.44 -9.84
CA GLN A 41 12.02 4.73 -9.21
C GLN A 41 12.09 4.01 -7.86
N PRO A 42 13.05 3.09 -7.62
CA PRO A 42 13.12 2.29 -6.40
C PRO A 42 13.05 3.13 -5.13
N GLU A 43 13.65 4.32 -5.16
CA GLU A 43 13.67 5.29 -4.05
C GLU A 43 12.25 5.77 -3.71
N THR A 44 11.43 6.03 -4.72
CA THR A 44 10.03 6.46 -4.53
C THR A 44 9.19 5.34 -3.93
N LEU A 45 9.44 4.10 -4.36
CA LEU A 45 8.76 2.93 -3.83
C LEU A 45 9.14 2.66 -2.37
N ILE A 46 10.44 2.71 -2.05
CA ILE A 46 10.95 2.56 -0.67
C ILE A 46 10.35 3.62 0.26
N GLN A 47 10.31 4.87 -0.18
CA GLN A 47 9.71 5.96 0.58
C GLN A 47 8.22 5.70 0.85
N GLY A 48 7.46 5.31 -0.18
CA GLY A 48 6.04 4.99 -0.04
C GLY A 48 5.78 3.79 0.88
N ILE A 49 6.61 2.76 0.83
CA ILE A 49 6.57 1.61 1.74
C ILE A 49 6.79 2.06 3.19
N SER A 50 7.80 2.91 3.42
CA SER A 50 8.12 3.45 4.74
C SER A 50 6.95 4.24 5.33
N GLU A 51 6.35 5.14 4.54
CA GLU A 51 5.18 5.92 4.94
C GLU A 51 3.96 5.02 5.24
N ALA A 52 3.70 4.04 4.37
CA ALA A 52 2.61 3.08 4.57
C ALA A 52 2.80 2.25 5.85
N ARG A 53 4.04 1.85 6.16
CA ARG A 53 4.39 1.15 7.41
C ARG A 53 4.13 2.04 8.62
N GLN A 54 4.57 3.30 8.58
CA GLN A 54 4.33 4.25 9.66
C GLN A 54 2.84 4.48 9.91
N ILE A 55 2.06 4.73 8.87
CA ILE A 55 0.60 4.92 8.97
C ILE A 55 -0.08 3.68 9.53
N THR A 56 0.27 2.50 9.03
CA THR A 56 -0.29 1.21 9.52
C THR A 56 0.06 0.99 10.99
N GLY A 57 1.28 1.30 11.41
CA GLY A 57 1.72 1.25 12.80
C GLY A 57 0.91 2.19 13.70
N ASN A 58 0.73 3.45 13.27
CA ASN A 58 -0.07 4.44 13.99
C ASN A 58 -1.52 3.99 14.16
N MET A 59 -2.14 3.41 13.13
CA MET A 59 -3.51 2.89 13.20
C MET A 59 -3.64 1.73 14.20
N ARG A 60 -2.66 0.83 14.26
CA ARG A 60 -2.62 -0.25 15.27
C ARG A 60 -2.54 0.32 16.68
N ASN A 61 -1.68 1.33 16.89
CA ASN A 61 -1.54 1.98 18.18
C ASN A 61 -2.84 2.69 18.62
N LEU A 62 -3.52 3.38 17.69
CA LEU A 62 -4.81 4.02 17.96
C LEU A 62 -5.89 3.00 18.33
N LEU A 63 -5.99 1.88 17.59
CA LEU A 63 -6.92 0.80 17.92
C LEU A 63 -6.66 0.21 19.30
N GLY A 64 -5.40 -0.05 19.65
CA GLY A 64 -5.04 -0.51 21.00
C GLY A 64 -5.36 0.53 22.08
N GLY A 65 -5.23 1.82 21.77
CA GLY A 65 -5.66 2.90 22.66
C GLY A 65 -7.17 2.91 22.90
N MET A 66 -7.97 2.73 21.83
CA MET A 66 -9.42 2.65 21.91
C MET A 66 -9.88 1.39 22.67
N GLU A 67 -9.19 0.26 22.50
CA GLU A 67 -9.48 -0.97 23.23
C GLU A 67 -9.34 -0.77 24.73
N ARG A 68 -8.21 -0.22 25.19
CA ARG A 68 -8.03 0.11 26.61
C ARG A 68 -9.09 1.08 27.12
N ALA A 69 -9.55 2.03 26.30
CA ALA A 69 -10.62 2.94 26.68
C ALA A 69 -11.98 2.23 26.80
N ALA A 70 -12.31 1.35 25.85
CA ALA A 70 -13.52 0.54 25.86
C ALA A 70 -13.55 -0.42 27.06
N GLU A 71 -12.42 -1.03 27.41
CA GLU A 71 -12.29 -1.88 28.61
C GLU A 71 -12.50 -1.08 29.89
N ARG A 72 -11.84 0.08 30.02
CA ARG A 72 -12.02 0.97 31.19
C ARG A 72 -13.46 1.42 31.36
N SER A 73 -14.20 1.58 30.25
CA SER A 73 -15.63 1.95 30.29
C SER A 73 -16.49 0.96 31.07
N GLY A 74 -16.10 -0.32 31.14
CA GLY A 74 -16.81 -1.33 31.91
C GLY A 74 -16.91 -1.04 33.40
N ARG A 75 -16.00 -0.23 33.96
CA ARG A 75 -15.99 0.08 35.39
C ARG A 75 -17.11 1.03 35.81
N TYR A 76 -17.40 2.02 34.97
CA TYR A 76 -18.35 3.10 35.29
C TYR A 76 -19.61 3.06 34.44
N TRP A 77 -19.57 2.46 33.24
CA TRP A 77 -20.72 2.31 32.37
C TRP A 77 -21.22 0.86 32.36
N LYS A 78 -22.01 0.56 33.39
CA LYS A 78 -22.64 -0.75 33.62
C LYS A 78 -24.03 -0.80 32.97
N GLY A 79 -24.45 -2.01 32.63
CA GLY A 79 -25.75 -2.28 32.03
C GLY A 79 -25.74 -2.32 30.51
N LYS A 80 -26.91 -2.63 29.94
CA LYS A 80 -27.11 -3.01 28.53
C LYS A 80 -26.47 -2.05 27.53
N ALA A 81 -26.61 -0.74 27.73
CA ALA A 81 -26.03 0.26 26.81
C ALA A 81 -24.49 0.23 26.80
N GLY A 82 -23.86 0.00 27.96
CA GLY A 82 -22.41 -0.13 28.05
C GLY A 82 -21.91 -1.43 27.42
N ASP A 83 -22.65 -2.53 27.63
CA ASP A 83 -22.35 -3.82 27.01
C ASP A 83 -22.46 -3.75 25.48
N GLU A 84 -23.52 -3.11 24.96
CA GLU A 84 -23.72 -2.89 23.54
C GLU A 84 -22.63 -2.00 22.92
N HIS A 85 -22.21 -0.94 23.61
CA HIS A 85 -21.11 -0.10 23.17
C HIS A 85 -19.79 -0.88 23.04
N ARG A 86 -19.44 -1.66 24.07
CA ARG A 86 -18.23 -2.49 24.06
C ARG A 86 -18.30 -3.56 22.97
N ALA A 87 -19.45 -4.24 22.84
CA ALA A 87 -19.66 -5.23 21.79
C ALA A 87 -19.54 -4.62 20.38
N TYR A 88 -20.09 -3.41 20.19
CA TYR A 88 -19.92 -2.67 18.93
C TYR A 88 -18.46 -2.32 18.65
N PHE A 89 -17.74 -1.83 19.66
CA PHE A 89 -16.31 -1.54 19.54
C PHE A 89 -15.52 -2.78 19.13
N PHE A 90 -15.70 -3.93 19.79
CA PHE A 90 -14.96 -5.15 19.45
C PHE A 90 -15.26 -5.66 18.03
N ARG A 91 -16.50 -5.52 17.54
CA ARG A 91 -16.82 -5.80 16.13
C ARG A 91 -16.10 -4.87 15.17
N LEU A 92 -16.03 -3.56 15.49
CA LEU A 92 -15.30 -2.59 14.69
C LEU A 92 -13.80 -2.89 14.69
N LYS A 93 -13.23 -3.22 15.86
CA LYS A 93 -11.84 -3.60 16.04
C LYS A 93 -11.47 -4.77 15.14
N GLN A 94 -12.26 -5.85 15.15
CA GLN A 94 -12.02 -7.02 14.31
C GLN A 94 -11.96 -6.67 12.81
N ASN A 95 -12.86 -5.81 12.35
CA ASN A 95 -12.83 -5.32 10.96
C ASN A 95 -11.58 -4.48 10.66
N GLY A 96 -11.20 -3.61 11.61
CA GLY A 96 -9.98 -2.80 11.51
C GLY A 96 -8.72 -3.67 11.46
N GLU A 97 -8.61 -4.68 12.32
CA GLU A 97 -7.49 -5.63 12.33
C GLU A 97 -7.38 -6.39 11.01
N ARG A 98 -8.51 -6.80 10.42
CA ARG A 98 -8.51 -7.47 9.11
C ARG A 98 -7.94 -6.56 8.01
N ILE A 99 -8.33 -5.29 8.00
CA ILE A 99 -7.82 -4.31 7.03
C ILE A 99 -6.32 -4.07 7.25
N LEU A 100 -5.90 -3.89 8.51
CA LEU A 100 -4.50 -3.64 8.86
C LEU A 100 -3.60 -4.86 8.61
N SER A 101 -4.15 -6.07 8.70
CA SER A 101 -3.47 -7.30 8.30
C SER A 101 -3.24 -7.32 6.79
N GLY A 102 -4.30 -7.05 6.00
CA GLY A 102 -4.19 -6.96 4.54
C GLY A 102 -3.17 -5.90 4.08
N LEU A 103 -3.19 -4.72 4.69
CA LEU A 103 -2.19 -3.68 4.43
C LEU A 103 -0.77 -4.12 4.80
N GLY A 104 -0.60 -4.83 5.91
CA GLY A 104 0.68 -5.40 6.32
C GLY A 104 1.23 -6.39 5.28
N ASN A 105 0.37 -7.25 4.73
CA ASN A 105 0.77 -8.18 3.68
C ASN A 105 1.17 -7.46 2.40
N SER A 106 0.38 -6.48 1.95
CA SER A 106 0.73 -5.69 0.76
C SER A 106 2.05 -4.92 0.92
N ILE A 107 2.34 -4.40 2.12
CA ILE A 107 3.63 -3.76 2.41
C ILE A 107 4.78 -4.78 2.27
N ALA A 108 4.62 -5.99 2.84
CA ALA A 108 5.63 -7.04 2.72
C ALA A 108 5.86 -7.49 1.27
N ASP A 109 4.79 -7.61 0.49
CA ASP A 109 4.88 -7.93 -0.94
C ASP A 109 5.68 -6.86 -1.71
N LEU A 110 5.42 -5.58 -1.43
CA LEU A 110 6.14 -4.47 -2.05
C LEU A 110 7.61 -4.41 -1.64
N GLU A 111 7.93 -4.73 -0.38
CA GLU A 111 9.33 -4.88 0.08
C GLU A 111 10.04 -5.99 -0.70
N GLN A 112 9.36 -7.12 -0.93
CA GLN A 112 9.92 -8.24 -1.67
C GLN A 112 10.17 -7.90 -3.15
N ILE A 113 9.23 -7.20 -3.79
CA ILE A 113 9.37 -6.71 -5.17
C ILE A 113 10.56 -5.76 -5.28
N THR A 114 10.68 -4.81 -4.34
CA THR A 114 11.77 -3.84 -4.32
C THR A 114 13.12 -4.54 -4.18
N ALA A 115 13.24 -5.47 -3.24
CA ALA A 115 14.47 -6.24 -3.02
C ALA A 115 14.87 -7.06 -4.26
N SER A 116 13.89 -7.67 -4.94
CA SER A 116 14.13 -8.40 -6.19
C SER A 116 14.67 -7.46 -7.27
N TYR A 117 14.01 -6.30 -7.46
CA TYR A 117 14.43 -5.29 -8.44
C TYR A 117 15.86 -4.81 -8.21
N THR A 118 16.20 -4.41 -6.98
CA THR A 118 17.55 -3.95 -6.62
C THR A 118 18.60 -5.04 -6.87
N ARG A 119 18.28 -6.31 -6.56
CA ARG A 119 19.18 -7.43 -6.82
C ARG A 119 19.39 -7.67 -8.31
N THR A 120 18.34 -7.61 -9.12
CA THR A 120 18.45 -7.78 -10.57
C THR A 120 19.20 -6.64 -11.24
N GLU A 121 18.98 -5.39 -10.81
CA GLU A 121 19.71 -4.23 -11.34
C GLU A 121 21.21 -4.33 -11.02
N ARG A 122 21.55 -4.69 -9.78
CA ARG A 122 22.94 -4.91 -9.39
C ARG A 122 23.61 -6.03 -10.18
N ALA A 123 22.94 -7.17 -10.35
CA ALA A 123 23.46 -8.29 -11.13
C ALA A 123 23.60 -7.95 -12.63
N ALA A 124 22.75 -7.08 -13.17
CA ALA A 124 22.88 -6.58 -14.53
C ALA A 124 24.08 -5.62 -14.66
N ALA A 125 24.26 -4.69 -13.72
CA ALA A 125 25.40 -3.78 -13.69
C ALA A 125 26.75 -4.53 -13.59
N GLU A 126 26.83 -5.53 -12.70
CA GLU A 126 28.03 -6.39 -12.55
C GLU A 126 28.34 -7.17 -13.84
N ARG A 127 27.33 -7.56 -14.64
CA ARG A 127 27.55 -8.22 -15.94
C ARG A 127 27.98 -7.25 -17.04
N VAL A 128 27.51 -6.00 -16.99
CA VAL A 128 27.91 -4.95 -17.94
C VAL A 128 29.37 -4.54 -17.71
N GLU A 129 29.84 -4.47 -16.45
CA GLU A 129 31.26 -4.24 -16.14
C GLU A 129 32.20 -5.36 -16.62
N VAL A 130 31.66 -6.58 -16.81
CA VAL A 130 32.44 -7.76 -17.24
C VAL A 130 32.40 -7.97 -18.75
N LEU A 131 31.63 -7.18 -19.51
CA LEU A 131 31.72 -7.20 -20.97
C LEU A 131 33.05 -6.55 -21.39
N PRO A 132 34.00 -7.30 -21.99
CA PRO A 132 35.21 -6.70 -22.52
C PRO A 132 34.82 -5.70 -23.60
N GLY A 133 35.40 -4.50 -23.55
CA GLY A 133 35.13 -3.38 -24.47
C GLY A 133 35.62 -3.61 -25.90
N ASP A 134 35.43 -4.80 -26.46
CA ASP A 134 36.02 -5.23 -27.72
C ASP A 134 34.98 -5.86 -28.65
N VAL A 135 33.89 -5.13 -28.92
CA VAL A 135 32.94 -5.51 -29.97
C VAL A 135 32.41 -4.28 -30.73
N ILE A 136 33.28 -3.36 -31.17
CA ILE A 136 33.09 -2.59 -32.43
C ILE A 136 34.48 -2.20 -32.96
N GLN A 137 35.00 -2.96 -33.93
CA GLN A 137 35.96 -2.49 -34.96
C GLN A 137 35.28 -2.62 -36.33
#